data_AF-A0A1L9RND7-F1
#
_entry.id   AF-A0A1L9RND7-F1
#
_cell.length_a   1.000
_cell.length_b   1.000
_cell.length_c   1.000
_cell.angle_alpha   90.00
_cell.angle_beta   90.00
_cell.angle_gamma   90.00
#
_symmetry.space_group_name_H-M   'P 1'
#
loop_
_entity.id
_entity.type
_entity.pdbx_description
1 polymer ?
#
loop_
_entity_poly.entity_id
_entity_poly.type
_entity_poly.pdbx_seq_one_letter_code
_entity_poly.pdbx_strand_id
1 'polypeptide(L)'
;MMPKRAPRIHQALWNRHKREIIAVFLAPKSSLNRTREYMRNKYGFNASIKQYTTQLKHWGIGKNTKASKWKYTCYKLRERELQGKPSAVLKHDRKLDDKTVQKETSRNVSLTDMSTMDLDEDIPTPSDIQIVTPPPTNDELLCMRVRVDNLPWIQFKLEVQSIGIIIFIQWLGLRLI
;
A
#
# COMPACT_ATOMS: atom_id res chain seq x y z
N MET A 1 -23.02 -28.41 33.68
CA MET A 1 -21.72 -27.71 33.47
C MET A 1 -21.97 -26.56 32.49
N MET A 2 -21.95 -25.30 32.94
CA MET A 2 -22.19 -24.16 32.05
C MET A 2 -20.93 -23.85 31.23
N PRO A 3 -21.04 -23.55 29.92
CA PRO A 3 -19.87 -23.17 29.14
C PRO A 3 -19.31 -21.84 29.66
N LYS A 4 -18.04 -21.83 30.09
CA LYS A 4 -17.33 -20.60 30.46
C LYS A 4 -17.37 -19.62 29.28
N ARG A 5 -17.86 -18.40 29.51
CA ARG A 5 -17.85 -17.33 28.50
C ARG A 5 -16.41 -17.04 28.07
N ALA A 6 -16.21 -16.83 26.78
CA ALA A 6 -14.89 -16.48 26.25
C ALA A 6 -14.40 -15.16 26.89
N PRO A 7 -13.11 -15.04 27.24
CA PRO A 7 -12.56 -13.82 27.84
C PRO A 7 -12.79 -12.60 26.94
N ARG A 8 -13.19 -11.47 27.53
CA ARG A 8 -13.27 -10.19 26.80
C ARG A 8 -11.85 -9.66 26.61
N ILE A 9 -11.43 -9.52 25.37
CA ILE A 9 -10.10 -9.01 25.02
C ILE A 9 -10.18 -7.51 24.78
N HIS A 10 -9.27 -6.75 25.40
CA HIS A 10 -9.18 -5.30 25.21
C HIS A 10 -8.78 -4.91 23.78
N GLN A 11 -9.34 -3.81 23.29
CA GLN A 11 -9.08 -3.30 21.94
C GLN A 11 -7.60 -2.99 21.68
N ALA A 12 -6.86 -2.54 22.70
CA ALA A 12 -5.41 -2.30 22.59
C ALA A 12 -4.64 -3.58 22.20
N LEU A 13 -5.04 -4.73 22.75
CA LEU A 13 -4.40 -6.01 22.42
C LEU A 13 -4.73 -6.46 21.00
N TRP A 14 -5.98 -6.24 20.55
CA TRP A 14 -6.35 -6.44 19.15
C TRP A 14 -5.53 -5.57 18.20
N ASN A 15 -5.37 -4.29 18.53
CA ASN A 15 -4.61 -3.34 17.72
C ASN A 15 -3.13 -3.72 17.64
N ARG A 16 -2.53 -4.19 18.74
CA ARG A 16 -1.14 -4.70 18.77
C ARG A 16 -0.91 -5.81 17.73
N HIS A 17 -1.89 -6.69 17.54
CA HIS A 17 -1.80 -7.82 16.63
C HIS A 17 -2.53 -7.60 15.29
N LYS A 18 -3.10 -6.41 15.04
CA LYS A 18 -3.98 -6.13 13.90
C LYS A 18 -3.34 -6.48 12.56
N ARG A 19 -2.12 -5.98 12.32
CA ARG A 19 -1.39 -6.21 11.06
C ARG A 19 -1.17 -7.69 10.78
N GLU A 20 -0.73 -8.44 11.80
CA GLU A 20 -0.47 -9.87 11.69
C GLU A 20 -1.76 -10.67 11.45
N ILE A 21 -2.83 -10.37 12.20
CA ILE A 21 -4.13 -11.02 12.04
C ILE A 21 -4.65 -10.82 10.61
N ILE A 22 -4.58 -9.60 10.09
CA ILE A 22 -5.00 -9.27 8.74
C ILE A 22 -4.15 -10.01 7.71
N ALA A 23 -2.82 -10.01 7.87
CA ALA A 23 -1.92 -10.68 6.94
C ALA A 23 -2.20 -12.18 6.85
N VAL A 24 -2.38 -12.85 7.99
CA VAL A 24 -2.67 -14.29 8.05
C VAL A 24 -4.08 -14.59 7.53
N PHE A 25 -5.06 -13.74 7.84
CA PHE A 25 -6.44 -13.94 7.39
C PHE A 25 -6.61 -13.77 5.88
N LEU A 26 -5.93 -12.79 5.29
CA LEU A 26 -5.96 -12.50 3.86
C LEU A 26 -5.05 -13.42 3.03
N ALA A 27 -4.19 -14.20 3.66
CA ALA A 27 -3.31 -15.13 2.96
C ALA A 27 -4.12 -16.18 2.14
N PRO A 28 -3.60 -16.62 0.98
CA PRO A 28 -4.24 -17.64 0.16
C PRO A 28 -4.55 -18.91 0.95
N LYS A 29 -5.75 -19.49 0.75
CA LYS A 29 -6.22 -20.72 1.43
C LYS A 29 -6.24 -20.64 2.97
N SER A 30 -6.06 -19.46 3.57
CA SER A 30 -6.21 -19.28 5.00
C SER A 30 -7.69 -19.32 5.39
N SER A 31 -8.02 -19.68 6.62
CA SER A 31 -9.37 -19.62 7.16
C SER A 31 -9.35 -18.87 8.49
N LEU A 32 -10.54 -18.47 8.96
CA LEU A 32 -10.64 -17.82 10.27
C LEU A 32 -10.14 -18.74 11.39
N ASN A 33 -10.40 -20.05 11.27
CA ASN A 33 -9.89 -21.07 12.18
C ASN A 33 -8.36 -21.16 12.14
N ARG A 34 -7.77 -21.20 10.94
CA ARG A 34 -6.31 -21.23 10.78
C ARG A 34 -5.65 -19.97 11.34
N THR A 35 -6.27 -18.81 11.11
CA THR A 35 -5.79 -17.53 11.67
C THR A 35 -5.81 -17.55 13.20
N ARG A 36 -6.92 -17.99 13.79
CA ARG A 36 -7.05 -18.15 15.25
C ARG A 36 -5.99 -19.10 15.81
N GLU A 37 -5.80 -20.26 15.18
CA GLU A 37 -4.84 -21.25 15.63
C GLU A 37 -3.40 -20.74 15.55
N TYR A 38 -3.04 -20.09 14.44
CA TYR A 38 -1.75 -19.44 14.28
C TYR A 38 -1.50 -18.40 15.40
N MET A 39 -2.46 -17.52 15.65
CA MET A 39 -2.34 -16.48 16.68
C MET A 39 -2.29 -17.05 18.10
N ARG A 40 -3.04 -18.12 18.37
CA ARG A 40 -2.97 -18.85 19.64
C ARG A 40 -1.59 -19.47 19.85
N ASN A 41 -1.06 -20.16 18.85
CA ASN A 41 0.19 -20.90 18.97
C ASN A 41 1.41 -19.96 19.04
N LYS A 42 1.41 -18.87 18.27
CA LYS A 42 2.54 -17.93 18.19
C LYS A 42 2.55 -16.88 19.31
N TYR A 43 1.37 -16.39 19.72
CA TYR A 43 1.26 -15.26 20.66
C TYR A 43 0.44 -15.56 21.91
N GLY A 44 -0.04 -16.80 22.10
CA GLY A 44 -0.96 -17.13 23.20
C GLY A 44 -2.32 -16.43 23.09
N PHE A 45 -2.64 -15.84 21.93
CA PHE A 45 -3.81 -15.00 21.76
C PHE A 45 -5.09 -15.83 21.63
N ASN A 46 -5.72 -16.12 22.76
CA ASN A 46 -6.85 -17.05 22.86
C ASN A 46 -8.21 -16.37 22.70
N ALA A 47 -8.48 -15.85 21.50
CA ALA A 47 -9.80 -15.33 21.14
C ALA A 47 -10.68 -16.38 20.45
N SER A 48 -11.99 -16.31 20.68
CA SER A 48 -12.97 -17.13 19.97
C SER A 48 -13.15 -16.71 18.51
N ILE A 49 -13.64 -17.63 17.67
CA ILE A 49 -13.91 -17.37 16.24
C ILE A 49 -14.88 -16.19 16.07
N LYS A 50 -15.94 -16.13 16.89
CA LYS A 50 -16.92 -15.02 16.84
C LYS A 50 -16.27 -13.67 17.13
N GLN A 51 -15.34 -13.61 18.08
CA GLN A 51 -14.60 -12.38 18.37
C GLN A 51 -13.73 -11.95 17.18
N TYR A 52 -13.03 -12.89 16.53
CA TYR A 52 -12.32 -12.59 15.30
C TYR A 52 -13.24 -12.07 14.18
N THR A 53 -14.40 -12.71 13.96
CA THR A 53 -15.38 -12.25 12.96
C THR A 53 -15.82 -10.83 13.23
N THR A 54 -16.22 -10.53 14.47
CA THR A 54 -16.63 -9.18 14.87
C THR A 54 -15.49 -8.18 14.69
N GLN A 55 -14.27 -8.56 15.06
CA GLN A 55 -13.11 -7.67 14.94
C GLN A 55 -12.75 -7.36 13.49
N LEU A 56 -12.72 -8.38 12.63
CA LEU A 56 -12.45 -8.19 11.20
C LEU A 56 -13.54 -7.34 10.55
N LYS A 57 -14.80 -7.54 10.92
CA LYS A 57 -15.91 -6.68 10.47
C LYS A 57 -15.73 -5.24 10.94
N HIS A 58 -15.38 -5.03 12.20
CA HIS A 58 -15.12 -3.70 12.75
C HIS A 58 -13.95 -3.00 12.04
N TRP A 59 -12.93 -3.75 11.62
CA TRP A 59 -11.82 -3.24 10.81
C TRP A 59 -12.14 -3.14 9.31
N GLY A 60 -13.34 -3.50 8.86
CA GLY A 60 -13.71 -3.50 7.44
C GLY A 60 -12.95 -4.53 6.60
N ILE A 61 -12.39 -5.57 7.23
CA ILE A 61 -11.57 -6.59 6.57
C ILE A 61 -12.45 -7.75 6.14
N GLY A 62 -12.48 -8.00 4.83
CA GLY A 62 -13.21 -9.10 4.23
C GLY A 62 -12.46 -9.63 3.00
N LYS A 63 -12.55 -10.94 2.78
CA LYS A 63 -11.95 -11.58 1.60
C LYS A 63 -12.67 -11.15 0.32
N ASN A 64 -13.99 -11.10 0.38
CA ASN A 64 -14.82 -10.79 -0.77
C ASN A 64 -15.06 -9.29 -0.85
N THR A 65 -15.02 -8.77 -2.06
CA THR A 65 -15.36 -7.38 -2.40
C THR A 65 -16.79 -7.38 -2.95
N LYS A 66 -17.60 -6.38 -2.58
CA LYS A 66 -18.96 -6.24 -3.11
C LYS A 66 -18.93 -5.76 -4.56
N ALA A 67 -19.94 -6.09 -5.36
CA ALA A 67 -20.05 -5.61 -6.74
C ALA A 67 -20.01 -4.07 -6.84
N SER A 68 -20.68 -3.35 -5.92
CA SER A 68 -20.64 -1.88 -5.88
C SER A 68 -19.24 -1.29 -5.77
N LYS A 69 -18.34 -1.97 -5.06
CA LYS A 69 -16.94 -1.56 -4.95
C LYS A 69 -16.16 -1.81 -6.23
N TRP A 70 -16.46 -2.88 -6.96
CA TRP A 70 -15.88 -3.11 -8.28
C TRP A 70 -16.40 -2.12 -9.32
N LYS A 71 -17.67 -1.73 -9.25
CA LYS A 71 -18.22 -0.63 -10.06
C LYS A 71 -17.47 0.69 -9.79
N TYR A 72 -17.29 1.04 -8.52
CA TYR A 72 -16.47 2.21 -8.13
C TYR A 72 -15.05 2.12 -8.68
N THR A 73 -14.38 0.97 -8.54
CA THR A 73 -13.02 0.79 -9.06
C THR A 73 -12.96 0.97 -10.56
N CYS A 74 -13.90 0.36 -11.30
CA CYS A 74 -13.97 0.45 -12.74
C CYS A 74 -14.18 1.90 -13.21
N TYR A 75 -15.13 2.58 -12.58
CA TYR A 75 -15.42 3.99 -12.81
C TYR A 75 -14.16 4.87 -12.67
N LYS A 76 -13.51 4.79 -11.50
CA LYS A 76 -12.32 5.61 -11.22
C LYS A 76 -11.10 5.24 -12.08
N LEU A 77 -10.96 3.98 -12.50
CA LEU A 77 -9.92 3.60 -13.45
C LEU A 77 -10.16 4.24 -14.82
N ARG A 78 -11.41 4.23 -15.31
CA ARG A 78 -11.78 4.85 -16.58
C ARG A 78 -11.60 6.37 -16.56
N GLU A 79 -12.03 7.02 -15.49
CA GLU A 79 -11.83 8.46 -15.28
C GLU A 79 -10.34 8.83 -15.38
N ARG A 80 -9.46 8.03 -14.76
CA ARG A 80 -8.02 8.27 -14.77
C ARG A 80 -7.35 7.92 -16.09
N GLU A 81 -7.85 6.91 -16.80
CA GLU A 81 -7.40 6.55 -18.15
C GLU A 81 -7.64 7.71 -19.12
N LEU A 82 -8.82 8.35 -19.06
CA LEU A 82 -9.13 9.54 -19.85
C LEU A 82 -8.21 10.73 -19.52
N GLN A 83 -7.75 10.82 -18.28
CA GLN A 83 -6.76 11.81 -17.84
C GLN A 83 -5.31 11.42 -18.18
N GLY A 84 -5.07 10.25 -18.78
CA GLY A 84 -3.73 9.74 -19.10
C GLY A 84 -2.88 9.38 -17.87
N LYS A 85 -3.51 9.11 -16.71
CA LYS A 85 -2.78 8.84 -15.46
C LYS A 85 -2.61 7.33 -15.23
N PRO A 86 -1.38 6.83 -15.04
CA PRO A 86 -1.19 5.44 -14.64
C PRO A 86 -1.87 5.19 -13.29
N SER A 87 -2.42 4.00 -13.10
CA SER A 87 -3.29 3.70 -11.97
C SER A 87 -2.95 2.35 -11.36
N ALA A 88 -2.85 2.29 -10.03
CA ALA A 88 -2.71 1.07 -9.26
C ALA A 88 -3.84 0.98 -8.24
N VAL A 89 -4.45 -0.20 -8.14
CA VAL A 89 -5.54 -0.47 -7.19
C VAL A 89 -4.97 -1.12 -5.95
N LEU A 90 -5.21 -0.53 -4.78
CA LEU A 90 -4.88 -1.09 -3.48
C LEU A 90 -6.16 -1.48 -2.75
N LYS A 91 -6.16 -2.67 -2.17
CA LYS A 91 -7.20 -3.14 -1.26
C LYS A 91 -6.56 -3.46 0.08
N HIS A 92 -7.04 -2.81 1.16
CA HIS A 92 -6.45 -2.96 2.50
C HIS A 92 -4.92 -2.77 2.50
N ASP A 93 -4.44 -1.72 1.83
CA ASP A 93 -3.03 -1.36 1.64
C ASP A 93 -2.19 -2.40 0.86
N ARG A 94 -2.82 -3.36 0.18
CA ARG A 94 -2.15 -4.32 -0.69
C ARG A 94 -2.47 -4.04 -2.15
N LYS A 95 -1.43 -3.87 -2.97
CA LYS A 95 -1.58 -3.77 -4.43
C LYS A 95 -2.25 -5.03 -4.99
N LEU A 96 -3.31 -4.83 -5.76
CA LEU A 96 -3.94 -5.89 -6.54
C LEU A 96 -3.21 -6.05 -7.87
N ASP A 97 -3.14 -7.28 -8.35
CA ASP A 97 -2.65 -7.60 -9.69
C ASP A 97 -3.69 -7.16 -10.74
N ASP A 98 -3.23 -6.59 -11.85
CA ASP A 98 -4.11 -6.01 -12.87
C ASP A 98 -5.02 -7.07 -13.50
N LYS A 99 -4.54 -8.31 -13.67
CA LYS A 99 -5.37 -9.42 -14.16
C LYS A 99 -6.49 -9.75 -13.17
N THR A 100 -6.20 -9.63 -11.87
CA THR A 100 -7.21 -9.83 -10.82
C THR A 100 -8.25 -8.72 -10.85
N VAL A 101 -7.83 -7.46 -10.99
CA VAL A 101 -8.72 -6.31 -11.10
C VAL A 101 -9.63 -6.45 -12.31
N GLN A 102 -9.07 -6.77 -13.48
CA GLN A 102 -9.82 -6.95 -14.72
C GLN A 102 -10.84 -8.09 -14.61
N LYS A 103 -10.41 -9.24 -14.08
CA LYS A 103 -11.26 -10.42 -13.88
C LYS A 103 -12.41 -10.15 -12.92
N GLU A 104 -12.16 -9.49 -11.80
CA GLU A 104 -13.21 -9.21 -10.83
C GLU A 104 -14.13 -8.08 -11.27
N THR A 105 -13.61 -7.11 -12.03
CA THR A 105 -14.42 -6.09 -12.70
C THR A 105 -15.37 -6.72 -13.70
N SER A 106 -14.88 -7.58 -14.60
CA SER A 106 -15.74 -8.24 -15.62
C SER A 106 -16.83 -9.13 -15.03
N ARG A 107 -16.59 -9.70 -13.84
CA ARG A 107 -17.58 -10.51 -13.12
C ARG A 107 -18.70 -9.69 -12.47
N ASN A 108 -18.40 -8.46 -12.08
CA ASN A 108 -19.27 -7.66 -11.20
C ASN A 108 -19.84 -6.40 -11.85
N VAL A 109 -19.31 -5.99 -13.00
CA VAL A 109 -19.71 -4.78 -13.73
C VAL A 109 -20.25 -5.20 -15.09
N SER A 110 -21.54 -4.96 -15.31
CA SER A 110 -22.20 -5.28 -16.58
C SER A 110 -21.87 -4.24 -17.66
N LEU A 111 -22.08 -4.60 -18.93
CA LEU A 111 -22.02 -3.65 -20.05
C LEU A 111 -23.00 -2.48 -19.87
N THR A 112 -24.19 -2.75 -19.33
CA THR A 112 -25.17 -1.69 -19.02
C THR A 112 -24.63 -0.74 -17.96
N ASP A 113 -24.02 -1.27 -16.89
CA ASP A 113 -23.40 -0.44 -15.84
C ASP A 113 -22.33 0.48 -16.43
N MET A 114 -21.52 -0.04 -17.36
CA MET A 114 -20.47 0.74 -18.04
C MET A 114 -21.02 1.85 -18.94
N SER A 115 -22.20 1.65 -19.51
CA SER A 115 -22.85 2.62 -20.38
C SER A 115 -23.59 3.72 -19.62
N THR A 116 -24.02 3.44 -18.39
CA THR A 116 -24.77 4.38 -17.54
C THR A 116 -23.88 5.12 -16.54
N MET A 117 -22.58 4.82 -16.50
CA MET A 117 -21.63 5.51 -15.63
C MET A 117 -21.40 6.93 -16.13
N ASP A 118 -22.03 7.91 -15.49
CA ASP A 118 -21.72 9.32 -15.67
C ASP A 118 -20.42 9.67 -14.94
N LEU A 119 -19.39 10.04 -15.70
CA LEU A 119 -18.02 10.32 -15.23
C LEU A 119 -17.89 11.56 -14.34
N ASP A 120 -18.99 12.27 -14.12
CA ASP A 120 -19.09 13.42 -13.24
C ASP A 120 -19.83 13.10 -11.92
N GLU A 121 -20.29 11.85 -11.71
CA GLU A 121 -20.91 11.46 -10.44
C GLU A 121 -19.87 11.41 -9.30
N ASP A 122 -20.18 12.10 -8.20
CA ASP A 122 -19.41 12.00 -6.96
C ASP A 122 -19.78 10.71 -6.21
N ILE A 123 -19.14 9.61 -6.62
CA ILE A 123 -19.31 8.31 -5.96
C ILE A 123 -18.49 8.28 -4.66
N PRO A 124 -19.10 8.03 -3.49
CA PRO A 124 -18.38 7.97 -2.23
C PRO A 124 -17.22 6.97 -2.26
N THR A 125 -16.02 7.45 -1.92
CA THR A 125 -14.81 6.61 -1.91
C THR A 125 -14.93 5.53 -0.82
N PRO A 126 -14.90 4.23 -1.18
CA PRO A 126 -14.91 3.16 -0.19
C PRO A 126 -13.61 3.15 0.61
N SER A 127 -13.69 3.09 1.94
CA SER A 127 -12.53 3.24 2.84
C SER A 127 -11.45 2.17 2.69
N ASP A 128 -11.74 1.03 2.09
CA ASP A 128 -10.81 -0.10 1.92
C ASP A 128 -10.18 -0.20 0.52
N ILE A 129 -10.61 0.64 -0.43
CA ILE A 129 -10.07 0.66 -1.79
C ILE A 129 -9.44 2.02 -2.05
N GLN A 130 -8.20 1.99 -2.53
CA GLN A 130 -7.48 3.18 -2.95
C GLN A 130 -7.02 3.00 -4.39
N ILE A 131 -7.12 4.05 -5.18
CA ILE A 131 -6.62 4.10 -6.55
C ILE A 131 -5.59 5.21 -6.58
N VAL A 132 -4.34 4.82 -6.78
CA VAL A 132 -3.19 5.72 -6.70
C VAL A 132 -2.45 5.75 -8.02
N THR A 133 -1.80 6.88 -8.31
CA THR A 133 -0.75 6.90 -9.32
C THR A 133 0.45 6.15 -8.72
N PRO A 134 0.91 5.04 -9.31
CA PRO A 134 2.11 4.39 -8.81
C PRO A 134 3.29 5.36 -8.91
N PRO A 135 4.26 5.28 -7.97
CA PRO A 135 5.49 6.03 -8.10
C PRO A 135 6.18 5.65 -9.43
N PRO A 136 6.86 6.60 -10.08
CA PRO A 136 7.51 6.34 -11.36
C PRO A 136 8.49 5.18 -11.22
N THR A 137 8.50 4.31 -12.22
CA THR A 137 9.38 3.14 -12.25
C THR A 137 10.83 3.61 -12.37
N ASN A 138 11.82 2.80 -11.95
CA ASN A 138 13.23 3.17 -12.11
C ASN A 138 13.58 3.58 -13.56
N ASP A 139 12.96 2.97 -14.57
CA ASP A 139 13.15 3.35 -15.98
C ASP A 139 12.61 4.76 -16.29
N GLU A 140 11.48 5.16 -15.70
CA GLU A 140 10.94 6.52 -15.81
C GLU A 140 11.80 7.53 -15.03
N LEU A 141 12.35 7.12 -13.89
CA LEU A 141 13.32 7.91 -13.12
C LEU A 141 14.65 8.10 -13.88
N LEU A 142 15.07 7.11 -14.69
CA LEU A 142 16.26 7.24 -15.53
C LEU A 142 16.07 8.28 -16.64
N CYS A 143 14.86 8.41 -17.20
CA CYS A 143 14.51 9.49 -18.14
C CYS A 143 14.49 10.87 -17.46
N MET A 144 14.24 10.94 -16.15
CA MET A 144 14.39 12.15 -15.33
C MET A 144 15.77 12.27 -14.68
N ARG A 145 16.86 11.78 -15.30
CA ARG A 145 18.21 12.15 -14.84
C ARG A 145 18.42 13.66 -15.05
N VAL A 146 18.10 14.42 -14.01
CA VAL A 146 18.56 15.79 -13.85
C VAL A 146 20.09 15.71 -13.87
N ARG A 147 20.72 16.35 -14.85
CA ARG A 147 22.19 16.51 -14.87
C ARG A 147 22.59 17.40 -13.70
N VAL A 148 22.92 16.77 -12.57
CA VAL A 148 23.37 17.45 -11.35
C VAL A 148 24.85 17.85 -11.44
N ASP A 149 25.58 17.24 -12.36
CA ASP A 149 26.99 17.46 -12.67
C ASP A 149 27.33 18.91 -13.07
N ASN A 150 26.36 19.67 -13.59
CA ASN A 150 26.54 21.08 -13.97
C ASN A 150 25.87 22.09 -13.02
N LEU A 151 25.43 21.66 -11.83
CA LEU A 151 24.85 22.59 -10.87
C LEU A 151 25.95 23.50 -10.29
N PRO A 152 25.78 24.84 -10.30
CA PRO A 152 26.81 25.79 -9.89
C PRO A 152 27.37 25.54 -8.48
N TRP A 153 26.53 25.11 -7.54
CA TRP A 153 26.95 24.86 -6.16
C TRP A 153 27.73 23.55 -5.99
N ILE A 154 27.56 22.58 -6.90
CA ILE A 154 28.36 21.35 -6.92
C ILE A 154 29.74 21.64 -7.52
N GLN A 155 29.79 22.42 -8.59
CA GLN A 155 31.05 22.92 -9.16
C GLN A 155 31.84 23.75 -8.15
N PHE A 156 31.18 24.68 -7.46
CA PHE A 156 31.79 25.50 -6.41
C PHE A 156 32.39 24.65 -5.28
N LYS A 157 31.71 23.59 -4.83
CA LYS A 157 32.24 22.69 -3.79
C LYS A 157 33.52 21.96 -4.23
N LEU A 158 33.58 21.53 -5.48
CA LEU A 158 34.77 20.88 -6.04
C LEU A 158 35.94 21.86 -6.16
N GLU A 159 35.68 23.11 -6.57
CA GLU A 159 36.69 24.16 -6.63
C GLU A 159 37.28 24.47 -5.25
N VAL A 160 36.43 24.65 -4.22
CA VAL A 160 36.90 24.95 -2.86
C VAL A 160 37.71 23.79 -2.27
N GLN A 161 37.33 22.54 -2.53
CA GLN A 161 38.12 21.38 -2.10
C GLN A 161 39.46 21.29 -2.82
N SER A 162 39.49 21.55 -4.12
CA SER A 162 40.73 21.55 -4.92
C SER A 162 41.69 22.65 -4.47
N ILE A 163 41.17 23.86 -4.23
CA ILE A 163 41.95 24.99 -3.70
C ILE A 163 42.49 24.67 -2.30
N GLY A 164 41.67 24.07 -1.43
CA GLY A 164 42.11 23.66 -0.09
C GLY A 164 43.24 22.62 -0.11
N ILE A 165 43.17 21.66 -1.04
CA ILE A 165 44.22 20.65 -1.23
C ILE A 165 45.51 21.29 -1.78
N ILE A 166 45.41 22.23 -2.73
CA ILE A 166 46.57 22.93 -3.30
C ILE A 166 47.28 23.76 -2.23
N ILE A 167 46.54 24.52 -1.42
CA ILE A 167 47.09 25.31 -0.32
C ILE A 167 47.76 24.41 0.73
N PHE A 168 47.17 23.26 1.04
CA PHE A 168 47.76 22.30 1.98
C PHE A 168 49.08 21.71 1.47
N ILE A 169 49.17 21.37 0.18
CA ILE A 169 50.40 20.85 -0.45
C ILE A 169 51.49 21.93 -0.50
N GLN A 170 51.15 23.17 -0.87
CA GLN A 170 52.10 24.29 -0.84
C GLN A 170 52.62 24.57 0.57
N TRP A 171 51.74 24.54 1.58
CA TRP A 171 52.12 24.74 2.98
C TRP A 171 53.02 23.61 3.52
N LEU A 172 52.79 22.35 3.11
CA LEU A 172 53.66 21.23 3.46
C LEU A 172 55.04 21.34 2.79
N GLY A 173 55.10 21.77 1.52
CA GLY A 173 56.35 21.93 0.78
C GLY A 173 57.24 23.07 1.31
N LEU A 174 56.65 24.14 1.83
CA LEU A 174 57.34 25.27 2.47
C LEU A 174 57.88 24.96 3.87
N ARG A 175 57.52 23.81 4.48
CA ARG A 175 57.90 23.43 5.84
C ARG A 175 59.00 22.36 5.91
N LEU A 176 59.47 21.89 4.76
CA LEU A 176 60.46 20.81 4.59
C LEU A 176 61.78 21.28 3.96
N ILE A 177 62.01 22.59 3.87
CA ILE A 177 63.26 23.25 3.44
C ILE A 177 63.71 24.16 4.58
#